data_AF-A0A976PUC2-F1
#
_entry.id   AF-A0A976PUC2-F1
#
_cell.length_a   1.000
_cell.length_b   1.000
_cell.length_c   1.000
_cell.angle_alpha   90.00
_cell.angle_beta   90.00
_cell.angle_gamma   90.00
#
_symmetry.space_group_name_H-M   'P 1'
#
loop_
_entity.id
_entity.type
_entity.pdbx_description
1 polymer ?
#
loop_
_entity_poly.entity_id
_entity_poly.type
_entity_poly.pdbx_seq_one_letter_code
_entity_poly.pdbx_strand_id
1 'polypeptide(L)'
;MGHLGHLRSEYQDLIHRLDAGVIGMPEPASEEAELGRRKILEILFSPEDAALAAKMPVRPAKLEVVAKRVGITAEELEPRLDALCDRGIVMDLVHPRTG
;
A
#
# COMPACT_ATOMS: atom_id res chain seq x y z
N MET A 1 15.51 -12.64 -9.15
CA MET A 1 15.86 -12.05 -7.83
C MET A 1 16.85 -10.87 -7.95
N GLY A 2 16.80 -10.03 -9.00
CA GLY A 2 17.82 -8.99 -9.21
C GLY A 2 17.36 -7.73 -9.93
N HIS A 3 16.05 -7.40 -9.89
CA HIS A 3 15.48 -6.30 -10.69
C HIS A 3 15.01 -5.12 -9.81
N LEU A 4 14.97 -5.30 -8.48
CA LEU A 4 14.49 -4.29 -7.53
C LEU A 4 15.58 -3.31 -7.07
N GLY A 5 16.86 -3.52 -7.42
CA GLY A 5 18.01 -2.80 -6.84
C GLY A 5 18.05 -1.28 -7.02
N HIS A 6 17.14 -0.71 -7.82
CA HIS A 6 17.02 0.73 -8.06
C HIS A 6 15.78 1.39 -7.42
N LEU A 7 14.88 0.63 -6.79
CA LEU A 7 13.75 1.20 -6.03
C LEU A 7 14.13 1.44 -4.57
N ARG A 8 13.63 2.53 -3.98
CA ARG A 8 13.71 2.73 -2.53
C ARG A 8 12.95 1.59 -1.81
N SER A 9 13.42 1.21 -0.63
CA SER A 9 12.92 0.04 0.12
C SER A 9 11.42 0.07 0.34
N GLU A 10 10.83 1.24 0.55
CA GLU A 10 9.39 1.42 0.81
C GLU A 10 8.53 0.93 -0.36
N TYR A 11 8.98 1.17 -1.60
CA TYR A 11 8.27 0.72 -2.79
C TYR A 11 8.50 -0.76 -3.10
N GLN A 12 9.65 -1.32 -2.71
CA GLN A 12 9.89 -2.76 -2.83
C GLN A 12 8.94 -3.53 -1.90
N ASP A 13 8.84 -3.10 -0.64
CA ASP A 13 7.92 -3.68 0.33
C ASP A 13 6.46 -3.54 -0.12
N LEU A 14 6.11 -2.41 -0.73
CA LEU A 14 4.80 -2.19 -1.33
C LEU A 14 4.51 -3.18 -2.47
N ILE A 15 5.45 -3.39 -3.40
CA ILE A 15 5.29 -4.37 -4.50
C ILE A 15 5.07 -5.77 -3.92
N HIS A 16 5.92 -6.20 -2.98
CA HIS A 16 5.74 -7.49 -2.30
C HIS A 16 4.38 -7.62 -1.63
N ARG A 17 3.87 -6.52 -1.07
CA ARG A 17 2.52 -6.50 -0.49
C ARG A 17 1.44 -6.60 -1.57
N LEU A 18 1.55 -5.89 -2.69
CA LEU A 18 0.60 -5.96 -3.80
C LEU A 18 0.52 -7.38 -4.38
N ASP A 19 1.65 -8.10 -4.40
CA ASP A 19 1.73 -9.49 -4.86
C ASP A 19 1.07 -10.50 -3.90
N ALA A 20 0.74 -10.10 -2.67
CA ALA A 20 0.01 -10.96 -1.73
C ALA A 20 -1.49 -11.11 -2.05
N GLY A 21 -1.99 -10.43 -3.09
CA GLY A 21 -3.36 -10.56 -3.60
C GLY A 21 -3.57 -11.82 -4.45
N VAL A 22 -4.82 -12.03 -4.91
CA VAL A 22 -5.16 -13.12 -5.84
C VAL A 22 -4.52 -12.91 -7.21
N ILE A 23 -4.41 -11.64 -7.62
CA ILE A 23 -3.69 -11.20 -8.82
C ILE A 23 -2.58 -10.29 -8.33
N GLY A 24 -1.33 -10.69 -8.55
CA GLY A 24 -0.16 -9.88 -8.24
C GLY A 24 0.05 -8.75 -9.25
N MET A 25 1.02 -7.89 -8.98
CA MET A 25 1.40 -6.83 -9.90
C MET A 25 2.03 -7.45 -11.16
N PRO A 26 1.68 -6.98 -12.38
CA PRO A 26 2.32 -7.48 -13.59
C PRO A 26 3.84 -7.28 -13.54
N GLU A 27 4.59 -8.36 -13.76
CA GLU A 27 6.05 -8.29 -13.86
C GLU A 27 6.45 -7.54 -15.13
N PRO A 28 7.37 -6.56 -15.04
CA PRO A 28 7.78 -5.77 -16.19
C PRO A 28 8.61 -6.62 -17.16
N ALA A 29 8.21 -6.63 -18.43
CA ALA A 29 8.88 -7.37 -19.49
C ALA A 29 10.07 -6.63 -20.13
N SER A 30 10.26 -5.35 -19.79
CA SER A 30 11.32 -4.48 -20.32
C SER A 30 11.73 -3.41 -19.30
N GLU A 31 12.88 -2.77 -19.52
CA GLU A 31 13.33 -1.63 -18.69
C GLU A 31 12.34 -0.45 -18.73
N GLU A 32 11.68 -0.23 -19.87
CA GLU A 32 10.64 0.79 -20.00
C GLU A 32 9.42 0.46 -19.14
N ALA A 33 8.99 -0.81 -19.12
CA ALA A 33 7.89 -1.26 -18.28
C ALA A 33 8.24 -1.14 -16.79
N GLU A 34 9.48 -1.44 -16.39
CA GLU A 34 9.97 -1.24 -15.02
C GLU A 34 9.92 0.24 -14.64
N LEU A 35 10.40 1.13 -15.52
CA LEU A 35 10.32 2.58 -15.31
C LEU A 35 8.87 3.06 -15.19
N GLY A 36 7.98 2.55 -16.04
CA GLY A 36 6.55 2.85 -16.00
C GLY A 36 5.92 2.43 -14.66
N ARG A 37 6.19 1.19 -14.22
CA ARG A 37 5.74 0.67 -12.91
C ARG A 37 6.18 1.58 -11.77
N ARG A 38 7.47 1.94 -11.73
CA ARG A 38 8.01 2.83 -10.70
C ARG A 38 7.32 4.20 -10.71
N LYS A 39 7.14 4.81 -11.89
CA LYS A 39 6.46 6.11 -12.02
C LYS A 39 5.00 6.06 -11.53
N ILE A 40 4.26 4.99 -11.85
CA ILE A 40 2.89 4.81 -11.38
C ILE A 40 2.86 4.77 -9.85
N LEU A 41 3.75 4.00 -9.22
CA LEU A 41 3.84 3.92 -7.77
C LEU A 41 4.18 5.27 -7.14
N GLU A 42 5.13 6.03 -7.70
CA GLU A 42 5.52 7.37 -7.23
C GLU A 42 4.42 8.42 -7.42
N ILE A 43 3.51 8.25 -8.39
CA ILE A 43 2.34 9.10 -8.58
C ILE A 43 1.28 8.81 -7.51
N LEU A 44 1.04 7.53 -7.21
CA LEU A 44 -0.01 7.11 -6.31
C LEU A 44 0.39 7.29 -4.84
N PHE A 45 1.64 6.96 -4.51
CA PHE A 45 2.14 6.91 -3.14
C PHE A 45 3.29 7.88 -2.94
N SER A 46 3.21 8.70 -1.89
CA SER A 46 4.43 9.24 -1.29
C SER A 46 5.27 8.10 -0.69
N PRO A 47 6.57 8.28 -0.45
CA PRO A 47 7.38 7.27 0.23
C PRO A 47 6.79 6.84 1.59
N GLU A 48 6.22 7.80 2.33
CA GLU A 48 5.57 7.58 3.62
C GLU A 48 4.29 6.75 3.46
N ASP A 49 3.48 7.05 2.45
CA ASP A 49 2.27 6.28 2.13
C ASP A 49 2.62 4.86 1.67
N ALA A 50 3.67 4.70 0.87
CA ALA A 50 4.13 3.40 0.40
C ALA A 50 4.55 2.51 1.58
N ALA A 51 5.30 3.07 2.53
CA ALA A 51 5.70 2.39 3.76
C ALA A 51 4.50 2.00 4.65
N LEU A 52 3.46 2.85 4.69
CA LEU A 52 2.21 2.55 5.39
C LEU A 52 1.44 1.43 4.68
N ALA A 53 1.21 1.57 3.37
CA ALA A 53 0.45 0.65 2.53
C ALA A 53 1.09 -0.75 2.49
N ALA A 54 2.42 -0.84 2.46
CA ALA A 54 3.16 -2.10 2.50
C ALA A 54 2.82 -2.96 3.75
N LYS A 55 2.46 -2.32 4.86
CA LYS A 55 2.12 -2.98 6.12
C LYS A 55 0.63 -3.32 6.24
N MET A 56 -0.23 -2.83 5.35
CA MET A 56 -1.68 -3.04 5.42
C MET A 56 -2.05 -4.53 5.32
N PRO A 57 -3.09 -5.01 6.01
CA PRO A 57 -3.58 -6.39 5.86
C PRO A 57 -4.24 -6.61 4.49
N VAL A 58 -4.28 -7.87 4.01
CA VAL A 58 -4.98 -8.26 2.76
C VAL A 58 -6.49 -8.23 2.91
N ARG A 59 -6.99 -8.60 4.10
CA ARG A 59 -8.41 -8.55 4.43
C ARG A 59 -8.74 -7.23 5.13
N PRO A 60 -9.97 -6.71 4.97
CA PRO A 60 -10.46 -5.60 5.77
C PRO A 60 -10.22 -5.86 7.26
N ALA A 61 -9.74 -4.84 7.97
CA ALA A 61 -9.45 -4.90 9.39
C ALA A 61 -9.89 -3.60 10.04
N LYS A 62 -10.22 -3.67 11.33
CA LYS A 62 -10.55 -2.47 12.11
C LYS A 62 -9.34 -1.55 12.24
N LEU A 63 -9.58 -0.25 12.36
CA LEU A 63 -8.55 0.77 12.50
C LEU A 63 -7.53 0.44 13.60
N GLU A 64 -7.98 -0.05 14.76
CA GLU A 64 -7.10 -0.35 15.89
C GLU A 64 -6.15 -1.53 15.59
N VAL A 65 -6.59 -2.48 14.76
CA VAL A 65 -5.76 -3.60 14.33
C VAL A 65 -4.68 -3.11 13.37
N VAL A 66 -5.03 -2.20 12.46
CA VAL A 66 -4.08 -1.60 11.53
C VAL A 66 -3.07 -0.74 12.29
N ALA A 67 -3.56 0.14 13.19
CA ALA A 67 -2.75 0.98 14.08
C ALA A 67 -1.66 0.19 14.81
N LYS A 68 -2.06 -0.91 15.48
CA LYS A 68 -1.12 -1.81 16.16
C LYS A 68 -0.08 -2.43 15.22
N ARG A 69 -0.47 -2.77 13.98
CA ARG A 69 0.41 -3.40 13.00
C ARG A 69 1.44 -2.41 12.43
N VAL A 70 1.06 -1.15 12.26
CA VAL A 70 1.93 -0.11 11.69
C VAL A 70 2.75 0.63 12.76
N GLY A 71 2.37 0.52 14.04
CA GLY A 71 3.05 1.15 15.17
C GLY A 71 2.68 2.62 15.36
N ILE A 72 1.47 3.02 14.95
CA ILE A 72 0.95 4.39 15.01
C ILE A 72 -0.36 4.34 15.81
N THR A 73 -0.73 5.40 16.53
CA THR A 73 -2.03 5.45 17.23
C THR A 73 -3.18 5.50 16.23
N ALA A 74 -4.39 5.08 16.64
CA ALA A 74 -5.57 5.15 15.78
C ALA A 74 -5.87 6.60 15.37
N GLU A 75 -5.80 7.54 16.33
CA GLU A 75 -6.04 8.97 16.15
C GLU A 75 -5.08 9.61 15.13
N GLU A 76 -3.82 9.18 15.10
CA GLU A 76 -2.85 9.67 14.11
C GLU A 76 -2.95 8.96 12.75
N LEU A 77 -3.44 7.72 12.74
CA LEU A 77 -3.53 6.89 11.55
C LEU A 77 -4.78 7.22 10.71
N GLU A 78 -5.92 7.44 11.36
CA GLU A 78 -7.21 7.73 10.72
C GLU A 78 -7.10 8.83 9.64
N PRO A 79 -6.62 10.06 9.94
CA PRO A 79 -6.55 11.12 8.93
C PRO A 79 -5.60 10.80 7.77
N ARG A 80 -4.61 9.91 7.98
CA ARG A 80 -3.71 9.47 6.91
C ARG A 80 -4.41 8.47 5.99
N LEU A 81 -5.19 7.56 6.57
CA LEU A 81 -6.00 6.60 5.80
C LEU A 81 -7.12 7.33 5.04
N ASP A 82 -7.73 8.35 5.64
CA ASP A 82 -8.74 9.18 4.96
C ASP A 82 -8.16 9.85 3.70
N ALA A 83 -6.96 10.44 3.80
CA ALA A 83 -6.27 11.01 2.64
C ALA A 83 -5.90 9.98 1.55
N LEU A 84 -5.75 8.69 1.93
CA LEU A 84 -5.59 7.59 0.97
C LEU A 84 -6.92 7.14 0.38
N CYS A 85 -8.01 7.20 1.15
CA CYS A 85 -9.37 6.98 0.67
C CYS A 85 -9.79 8.02 -0.37
N ASP A 86 -9.48 9.31 -0.13
CA ASP A 86 -9.76 10.41 -1.07
C ASP A 86 -9.07 10.22 -2.42
N ARG A 87 -7.91 9.55 -2.44
CA ARG A 87 -7.16 9.20 -3.65
C ARG A 87 -7.59 7.88 -4.29
N GLY A 88 -8.53 7.16 -3.68
CA GLY A 88 -8.98 5.84 -4.15
C GLY A 88 -7.95 4.72 -3.97
N ILE A 89 -7.02 4.88 -3.03
CA ILE A 89 -5.93 3.93 -2.76
C ILE A 89 -6.31 2.92 -1.67
N VAL A 90 -6.98 3.41 -0.64
CA VAL A 90 -7.56 2.60 0.44
C VAL A 90 -9.08 2.73 0.36
N MET A 91 -9.78 1.76 0.92
CA MET A 91 -11.23 1.80 1.04
C MET A 91 -11.60 1.58 2.49
N ASP A 92 -12.38 2.50 3.04
CA ASP A 92 -13.08 2.29 4.30
C ASP A 92 -14.38 1.53 4.05
N LEU A 93 -14.69 0.59 4.94
CA LEU A 93 -15.81 -0.32 4.82
C LEU A 93 -16.59 -0.36 6.12
N VAL A 94 -17.84 0.09 6.06
CA VAL A 94 -18.79 -0.07 7.15
C VAL A 94 -19.13 -1.55 7.29
N HIS A 95 -18.95 -2.11 8.49
CA HIS A 95 -19.25 -3.52 8.68
C HIS A 95 -20.77 -3.73 8.72
N PRO A 96 -21.34 -4.57 7.84
CA PRO A 96 -22.79 -4.59 7.56
C PRO A 96 -23.65 -5.00 8.75
N ARG A 97 -23.06 -5.58 9.81
CA ARG A 97 -23.78 -6.00 11.02
C ARG A 97 -23.53 -5.11 12.24
N THR A 98 -22.47 -4.31 12.23
CA THR A 98 -22.08 -3.52 13.42
C THR A 98 -22.11 -2.03 13.19
N GLY A 99 -22.30 -1.59 11.94
CA GLY A 99 -21.89 -0.24 11.54
C GLY A 99 -20.38 -0.11 11.60
#